data_AF-C4WNC9-F1
#
_entry.id   AF-C4WNC9-F1
#
_cell.length_a   1.000
_cell.length_b   1.000
_cell.length_c   1.000
_cell.angle_alpha   90.00
_cell.angle_beta   90.00
_cell.angle_gamma   90.00
#
_symmetry.space_group_name_H-M   'P 1'
#
loop_
_entity.id
_entity.type
_entity.pdbx_description
1 polymer ?
#
loop_
_entity_poly.entity_id
_entity_poly.type
_entity_poly.pdbx_seq_one_letter_code
_entity_poly.pdbx_strand_id
1 'polypeptide(L)'
;MAVDLDRLKRHLRIQFDDEDAELEGYLSAAQGSALRYMNRDTVPTGAEAEVDAAVLLIAGDLYENRERQSTAELFENRSARWLLDPYRLLRV
;
A
#
# COMPACT_ATOMS: atom_id res chain seq x y z
N MET A 1 -10.86 -3.37 4.33
CA MET A 1 -9.55 -2.80 4.72
C MET A 1 -9.76 -2.02 5.98
N ALA A 2 -8.90 -2.22 6.96
CA ALA A 2 -8.92 -1.51 8.24
C ALA A 2 -7.73 -0.56 8.40
N VAL A 3 -7.12 -0.14 7.27
CA VAL A 3 -6.08 0.89 7.26
C VAL A 3 -6.73 2.25 7.05
N ASP A 4 -6.54 3.13 8.02
CA ASP A 4 -6.94 4.54 7.99
C ASP A 4 -5.70 5.45 8.02
N LEU A 5 -5.94 6.77 7.99
CA LEU A 5 -4.90 7.78 7.99
C LEU A 5 -4.03 7.72 9.26
N ASP A 6 -4.63 7.52 10.43
CA ASP A 6 -3.89 7.43 11.70
C ASP A 6 -2.92 6.23 11.69
N ARG A 7 -3.37 5.08 11.21
CA ARG A 7 -2.53 3.89 11.09
C ARG A 7 -1.39 4.09 10.07
N LEU A 8 -1.65 4.82 8.98
CA LEU A 8 -0.59 5.20 8.02
C LEU A 8 0.42 6.16 8.65
N LYS A 9 -0.02 7.20 9.36
CA LYS A 9 0.87 8.12 10.08
C LYS A 9 1.76 7.38 11.08
N ARG A 10 1.18 6.47 11.86
CA ARG A 10 1.95 5.61 12.79
C ARG A 10 2.97 4.74 12.06
N HIS A 11 2.64 4.20 10.89
CA HIS A 11 3.57 3.44 10.06
C HIS A 11 4.75 4.30 9.58
N LEU A 12 4.46 5.53 9.13
CA LEU A 12 5.45 6.51 8.65
C LEU A 12 6.17 7.28 9.75
N ARG A 13 5.75 7.12 11.02
CA ARG A 13 6.25 7.87 12.19
C ARG A 13 6.01 9.38 12.09
N ILE A 14 4.94 9.77 11.43
CA ILE A 14 4.47 11.16 11.31
C ILE A 14 3.61 11.49 12.54
N GLN A 15 3.81 12.68 13.13
CA GLN A 15 3.13 13.13 14.35
C GLN A 15 2.28 14.40 14.15
N PHE A 16 2.30 14.97 12.95
CA PHE A 16 1.64 16.23 12.61
C PHE A 16 0.66 16.01 11.45
N ASP A 17 -0.20 17.01 11.22
CA ASP A 17 -1.34 16.88 10.32
C ASP A 17 -1.18 17.67 9.00
N ASP A 18 -0.02 18.28 8.78
CA ASP A 18 0.22 19.18 7.63
C ASP A 18 0.12 18.46 6.27
N GLU A 19 0.35 17.14 6.25
CA GLU A 19 0.41 16.31 5.04
C GLU A 19 -0.81 15.40 4.88
N ASP A 20 -1.87 15.59 5.68
CA ASP A 20 -3.02 14.67 5.75
C ASP A 20 -3.69 14.43 4.41
N ALA A 21 -3.92 15.52 3.65
CA ALA A 21 -4.54 15.43 2.34
C ALA A 21 -3.69 14.62 1.35
N GLU A 22 -2.36 14.71 1.45
CA GLU A 22 -1.44 13.96 0.60
C GLU A 22 -1.39 12.48 1.00
N LEU A 23 -1.31 12.21 2.31
CA LEU A 23 -1.33 10.86 2.88
C LEU A 23 -2.64 10.11 2.60
N GLU A 24 -3.79 10.79 2.64
CA GLU A 24 -5.08 10.23 2.24
C GLU A 24 -5.08 9.82 0.75
N GLY A 25 -4.48 10.64 -0.11
CA GLY A 25 -4.31 10.34 -1.53
C GLY A 25 -3.46 9.08 -1.75
N TYR A 26 -2.31 8.98 -1.06
CA TYR A 26 -1.46 7.79 -1.14
C TYR A 26 -2.13 6.54 -0.58
N LEU A 27 -2.85 6.67 0.53
CA LEU A 27 -3.61 5.57 1.10
C LEU A 27 -4.65 5.04 0.10
N SER A 28 -5.46 5.93 -0.49
CA SER A 28 -6.45 5.55 -1.49
C SER A 28 -5.80 4.90 -2.73
N ALA A 29 -4.67 5.43 -3.19
CA ALA A 29 -3.94 4.88 -4.32
C ALA A 29 -3.37 3.48 -4.02
N ALA A 30 -2.79 3.29 -2.84
CA ALA A 30 -2.24 2.01 -2.38
C ALA A 30 -3.32 0.94 -2.23
N GLN A 31 -4.46 1.28 -1.62
CA GLN A 31 -5.62 0.39 -1.49
C GLN A 31 -6.14 -0.07 -2.85
N GLY A 32 -6.35 0.87 -3.78
CA GLY A 32 -6.79 0.54 -5.14
C GLY A 32 -5.77 -0.30 -5.89
N SER A 33 -4.47 -0.04 -5.72
CA SER A 33 -3.40 -0.81 -6.36
C SER A 33 -3.31 -2.24 -5.82
N ALA A 34 -3.47 -2.46 -4.52
CA ALA A 34 -3.49 -3.81 -3.94
C ALA A 34 -4.65 -4.66 -4.51
N LEU A 35 -5.85 -4.09 -4.59
CA LEU A 35 -7.02 -4.74 -5.18
C LEU A 35 -6.82 -5.07 -6.67
N ARG A 36 -6.33 -4.10 -7.45
CA ARG A 36 -5.99 -4.31 -8.87
C ARG A 36 -4.92 -5.37 -9.05
N TYR A 37 -3.90 -5.39 -8.20
CA TYR A 37 -2.83 -6.38 -8.25
C TYR A 37 -3.36 -7.80 -8.06
N MET A 38 -4.23 -7.99 -7.06
CA MET A 38 -4.91 -9.27 -6.82
C MET A 38 -5.98 -9.61 -7.87
N ASN A 39 -6.31 -8.67 -8.76
CA ASN A 39 -7.42 -8.77 -9.71
C ASN A 39 -8.76 -9.04 -9.01
N ARG A 40 -9.07 -8.25 -7.97
CA ARG A 40 -10.30 -8.36 -7.17
C ARG A 40 -10.90 -6.99 -6.90
N ASP A 41 -12.23 -6.93 -6.79
CA ASP A 41 -12.95 -5.72 -6.39
C ASP A 41 -12.97 -5.51 -4.87
N THR A 42 -12.81 -6.59 -4.11
CA THR A 42 -12.87 -6.58 -2.65
C THR A 42 -11.75 -7.43 -2.04
N VAL A 43 -11.39 -7.10 -0.80
CA VAL A 43 -10.45 -7.89 -0.01
C VAL A 43 -11.04 -9.28 0.26
N PRO A 44 -10.31 -10.38 0.02
CA PRO A 44 -10.76 -11.71 0.38
C PRO A 44 -10.94 -11.87 1.89
N THR A 45 -11.95 -12.63 2.30
CA THR A 45 -12.15 -12.97 3.72
C THR A 45 -10.96 -13.77 4.25
N GLY A 46 -10.42 -13.35 5.39
CA GLY A 46 -9.24 -13.95 6.02
C GLY A 46 -7.89 -13.49 5.45
N ALA A 47 -7.89 -12.53 4.53
CA ALA A 47 -6.70 -11.89 3.96
C ALA A 47 -6.50 -10.45 4.44
N GLU A 48 -7.34 -9.98 5.37
CA GLU A 48 -7.42 -8.57 5.74
C GLU A 48 -6.11 -8.08 6.35
N ALA A 49 -5.45 -8.89 7.17
CA ALA A 49 -4.20 -8.51 7.81
C ALA A 49 -3.04 -8.39 6.82
N GLU A 50 -2.95 -9.34 5.88
CA GLU A 50 -1.94 -9.39 4.82
C GLU A 50 -2.12 -8.23 3.86
N VAL A 51 -3.35 -7.97 3.42
CA VAL A 51 -3.67 -6.86 2.52
C VAL A 51 -3.46 -5.52 3.22
N ASP A 52 -3.87 -5.37 4.48
CA ASP A 52 -3.63 -4.14 5.25
C ASP A 52 -2.12 -3.85 5.39
N ALA A 53 -1.30 -4.87 5.68
CA ALA A 53 0.15 -4.72 5.77
C ALA A 53 0.79 -4.37 4.42
N ALA A 54 0.35 -5.00 3.33
CA ALA A 54 0.82 -4.68 1.98
C ALA A 54 0.45 -3.24 1.57
N VAL A 55 -0.76 -2.79 1.89
CA VAL A 55 -1.21 -1.41 1.63
C VAL A 55 -0.33 -0.40 2.36
N LEU A 56 0.04 -0.64 3.62
CA LEU A 56 0.95 0.23 4.36
C LEU A 56 2.34 0.32 3.69
N LEU A 57 2.89 -0.82 3.27
CA LEU A 57 4.18 -0.86 2.57
C LEU A 57 4.14 -0.10 1.23
N ILE A 58 3.06 -0.25 0.47
CA ILE A 58 2.87 0.46 -0.81
C ILE A 58 2.67 1.97 -0.57
N ALA A 59 1.85 2.35 0.42
CA ALA A 59 1.63 3.75 0.75
C ALA A 59 2.92 4.43 1.24
N GLY A 60 3.73 3.72 2.02
CA GLY A 60 5.03 4.22 2.45
C GLY A 60 6.00 4.40 1.29
N ASP A 61 6.02 3.47 0.33
CA ASP A 61 6.82 3.61 -0.89
C ASP A 61 6.41 4.82 -1.72
N LEU A 62 5.10 5.08 -1.86
CA LEU A 62 4.57 6.26 -2.57
C LEU A 62 4.96 7.57 -1.88
N TYR A 63 4.96 7.59 -0.55
CA TYR A 63 5.31 8.77 0.24
C TYR A 63 6.82 9.09 0.18
N GLU A 64 7.68 8.08 0.22
CA GLU A 64 9.13 8.28 0.17
C GLU A 64 9.64 8.55 -1.26
N ASN A 65 9.06 7.89 -2.27
CA ASN A 65 9.51 7.94 -3.67
C ASN A 65 8.59 8.79 -4.55
N ARG A 66 8.60 10.11 -4.33
CA ARG A 66 7.70 11.09 -5.00
C ARG A 66 8.18 11.60 -6.36
N GLU A 67 9.36 11.22 -6.78
CA GLU A 67 9.98 11.69 -8.02
C GLU A 67 9.73 10.72 -9.18
N ARG A 68 9.63 11.25 -10.40
CA ARG A 68 9.53 10.42 -11.61
C ARG A 68 10.76 9.52 -11.80
N GLN A 69 11.93 10.00 -11.37
CA GLN A 69 13.21 9.32 -11.50
C GLN A 69 14.01 9.53 -10.21
N SER A 70 14.70 8.49 -9.78
CA SER A 70 15.65 8.56 -8.67
C SER A 70 17.08 8.46 -9.20
N THR A 71 18.01 9.09 -8.50
CA THR A 71 19.45 8.93 -8.74
C THR A 71 19.97 7.58 -8.23
N ALA A 72 19.24 6.97 -7.28
CA ALA A 72 19.51 5.63 -6.78
C ALA A 72 18.57 4.61 -7.44
N GLU A 73 19.06 3.38 -7.62
CA GLU A 73 18.22 2.28 -8.10
C GLU A 73 17.20 1.91 -7.01
N LEU A 74 15.93 1.82 -7.41
CA LEU A 74 14.83 1.39 -6.55
C LEU A 74 14.53 -0.09 -6.81
N PHE A 75 14.35 -0.85 -5.74
CA PHE A 75 14.07 -2.28 -5.80
C PHE A 75 12.64 -2.60 -5.39
N GLU A 76 12.14 -3.68 -5.99
CA GLU A 76 10.96 -4.42 -5.57
C GLU A 76 10.81 -4.57 -4.05
N ASN A 77 9.79 -3.96 -3.43
CA ASN A 77 9.29 -4.41 -2.13
C ASN A 77 8.69 -5.83 -2.23
N ARG A 78 9.55 -6.83 -2.07
CA ARG A 78 9.22 -8.25 -2.12
C ARG A 78 8.18 -8.65 -1.06
N SER A 79 8.18 -8.00 0.10
CA SER A 79 7.23 -8.30 1.19
C SER A 79 5.80 -7.94 0.78
N ALA A 80 5.58 -6.76 0.18
CA ALA A 80 4.27 -6.37 -0.31
C ALA A 80 3.74 -7.34 -1.37
N ARG A 81 4.61 -7.79 -2.30
CA ARG A 81 4.27 -8.82 -3.27
C ARG A 81 3.87 -10.14 -2.59
N TRP A 82 4.71 -10.67 -1.70
CA TRP A 82 4.49 -11.97 -1.07
C TRP A 82 3.20 -12.04 -0.24
N LEU A 83 2.78 -10.91 0.34
CA LEU A 83 1.51 -10.81 1.05
C LEU A 83 0.29 -10.88 0.10
N LEU A 84 0.40 -10.36 -1.12
CA LEU A 84 -0.71 -10.27 -2.08
C LEU A 84 -0.77 -11.45 -3.06
N ASP A 85 0.37 -12.06 -3.39
CA ASP A 85 0.50 -13.15 -4.37
C ASP A 85 -0.50 -14.31 -4.13
N PRO A 86 -0.68 -14.83 -2.90
CA PRO A 86 -1.58 -15.96 -2.64
C PRO A 86 -3.05 -15.69 -3.00
N TYR A 87 -3.46 -14.42 -3.01
CA TYR A 87 -4.85 -14.02 -3.20
C TYR A 87 -5.16 -13.59 -4.64
N ARG A 88 -4.15 -13.60 -5.51
CA ARG A 88 -4.26 -13.14 -6.90
C ARG A 88 -5.07 -14.13 -7.74
N LEU A 89 -6.09 -13.62 -8.44
CA LEU A 89 -6.86 -14.40 -9.40
C LEU A 89 -6.09 -14.53 -10.72
N LEU A 90 -5.42 -15.67 -10.90
CA LEU A 90 -4.78 -16.03 -12.16
C LEU A 90 -5.83 -16.57 -13.13
N ARG A 91 -6.03 -15.87 -14.25
CA ARG A 91 -6.83 -16.39 -15.35
C ARG A 91 -5.96 -17.34 -16.16
N VAL A 92 -6.43 -18.57 -16.34
CA VAL A 92 -5.86 -19.58 -17.24
C VAL A 92 -6.35 -19.33 -18.66
#